data_AF-A0A848LQG5-F1
#
_entry.id   AF-A0A848LQG5-F1
#
_cell.length_a   1.000
_cell.length_b   1.000
_cell.length_c   1.000
_cell.angle_alpha   90.00
_cell.angle_beta   90.00
_cell.angle_gamma   90.00
#
_symmetry.space_group_name_H-M   'P 1'
#
loop_
_entity.id
_entity.type
_entity.pdbx_description
1 polymer ?
#
loop_
_entity_poly.entity_id
_entity_poly.type
_entity_poly.pdbx_seq_one_letter_code
_entity_poly.pdbx_strand_id
1 'polypeptide(L)'
;MSDDIQKVTRPSYGRRTYILDREFQLKYIVLLAGIGAGSILVFGILAHRIHVSAVATGADGGESLLWLTGLATLGAALALGLFGLLFTHRVAGPVHVMSLYVAALAAGRYPRLRPLRKKDELKRFFERFSEAFERIRQREAEEAHALESAMEALKGVATTPESRAALETLNALHTRKRQAVDNPTGGTFKSVA
;
A
#
# COMPACT_ATOMS: atom_id res chain seq x y z
N MET A 1 35.32 34.12 -24.72
CA MET A 1 34.53 34.09 -23.47
C MET A 1 33.09 33.90 -23.90
N SER A 2 32.66 32.65 -24.04
CA SER A 2 31.33 32.29 -24.50
C SER A 2 30.93 31.05 -23.70
N ASP A 3 30.16 31.27 -22.64
CA ASP A 3 29.56 30.24 -21.81
C ASP A 3 28.45 29.55 -22.59
N ASP A 4 28.72 28.34 -23.06
CA ASP A 4 27.71 27.46 -23.64
C ASP A 4 27.09 26.65 -22.50
N ILE A 5 26.02 27.20 -21.90
CA ILE A 5 25.27 26.50 -20.85
C ILE A 5 24.45 25.39 -21.49
N GLN A 6 25.02 24.18 -21.52
CA GLN A 6 24.29 22.96 -21.82
C GLN A 6 23.13 22.77 -20.83
N LYS A 7 21.90 23.01 -21.29
CA LYS A 7 20.68 22.63 -20.58
C LYS A 7 20.61 21.11 -20.49
N VAL A 8 20.98 20.58 -19.32
CA VAL A 8 20.76 19.18 -18.95
C VAL A 8 19.25 18.90 -18.92
N THR A 9 18.74 18.28 -19.97
CA THR A 9 17.37 17.77 -20.03
C THR A 9 17.27 16.55 -19.11
N ARG A 10 16.61 16.71 -17.97
CA ARG A 10 16.34 15.59 -17.05
C ARG A 10 15.34 14.62 -17.71
N PRO A 11 15.62 13.32 -17.82
CA PRO A 11 14.64 12.37 -18.35
C PRO A 11 13.43 12.28 -17.42
N SER A 12 12.26 12.59 -17.96
CA SER A 12 10.97 12.41 -17.28
C SER A 12 10.68 10.92 -17.14
N TYR A 13 10.95 10.36 -15.97
CA TYR A 13 10.58 8.98 -15.64
C TYR A 13 9.06 8.90 -15.44
N GLY A 14 8.33 8.61 -16.51
CA GLY A 14 6.94 8.16 -16.46
C GLY A 14 6.84 6.76 -15.88
N ARG A 15 7.08 6.57 -14.58
CA ARG A 15 6.80 5.29 -13.92
C ARG A 15 5.29 5.18 -13.65
N ARG A 16 4.55 4.71 -14.65
CA ARG A 16 3.16 4.25 -14.53
C ARG A 16 3.11 2.73 -14.55
N THR A 17 3.67 2.08 -13.54
CA THR A 17 3.28 0.70 -13.22
C THR A 17 2.04 0.80 -12.32
N TYR A 18 0.86 0.76 -12.95
CA TYR A 18 -0.45 0.86 -12.29
C TYR A 18 -0.86 -0.43 -11.55
N ILE A 19 0.00 -1.45 -11.62
CA ILE A 19 -0.22 -2.77 -11.06
C ILE A 19 0.82 -2.95 -9.96
N LEU A 20 0.49 -2.45 -8.78
CA LEU A 20 1.34 -2.52 -7.59
C LEU A 20 1.08 -3.82 -6.80
N ASP A 21 -0.12 -4.42 -6.97
CA ASP A 21 -0.50 -5.68 -6.31
C ASP A 21 -1.58 -6.41 -7.14
N ARG A 22 -1.19 -7.42 -7.92
CA ARG A 22 -2.13 -8.13 -8.83
C ARG A 22 -3.15 -8.94 -8.06
N GLU A 23 -2.76 -9.57 -6.95
CA GLU A 23 -3.61 -10.49 -6.21
C GLU A 23 -4.74 -9.74 -5.50
N PHE A 24 -4.40 -8.63 -4.83
CA PHE A 24 -5.41 -7.81 -4.16
C PHE A 24 -6.37 -7.21 -5.19
N GLN A 25 -5.86 -6.59 -6.25
CA GLN A 25 -6.72 -5.98 -7.27
C GLN A 25 -7.62 -7.01 -7.96
N LEU A 26 -7.08 -8.16 -8.36
CA LEU A 26 -7.83 -9.19 -9.08
C LEU A 26 -8.93 -9.82 -8.21
N LYS A 27 -8.65 -10.07 -6.92
CA LYS A 27 -9.66 -10.58 -5.99
C LYS A 27 -10.89 -9.67 -5.92
N TYR A 28 -10.70 -8.36 -5.77
CA TYR A 28 -11.81 -7.41 -5.68
C TYR A 28 -12.46 -7.14 -7.03
N ILE A 29 -11.70 -7.09 -8.12
CA ILE A 29 -12.26 -6.96 -9.48
C ILE A 29 -13.18 -8.14 -9.79
N VAL A 30 -12.74 -9.37 -9.53
CA VAL A 30 -13.55 -10.59 -9.76
C VAL A 30 -14.78 -10.58 -8.86
N LEU A 31 -14.65 -10.22 -7.58
CA LEU A 31 -15.78 -10.11 -6.66
C LEU A 31 -16.82 -9.09 -7.16
N LEU A 32 -16.39 -7.88 -7.53
CA LEU A 32 -17.26 -6.81 -8.06
C LEU A 32 -17.90 -7.21 -9.39
N ALA A 33 -17.15 -7.84 -10.29
CA ALA A 33 -17.66 -8.34 -11.55
C ALA A 33 -18.71 -9.44 -11.33
N GLY A 34 -18.48 -10.34 -10.37
CA GLY A 34 -19.45 -11.37 -9.99
C GLY A 34 -20.74 -10.79 -9.42
N ILE A 35 -20.63 -9.82 -8.51
CA ILE A 35 -21.80 -9.10 -7.96
C ILE A 35 -22.55 -8.36 -9.08
N GLY A 36 -21.82 -7.69 -9.98
CA GLY A 36 -22.40 -7.00 -11.13
C GLY A 36 -23.14 -7.94 -12.07
N ALA A 37 -22.51 -9.05 -12.46
CA ALA A 37 -23.12 -10.08 -13.31
C ALA A 37 -24.35 -10.70 -12.66
N GLY A 38 -24.28 -11.03 -11.37
CA GLY A 38 -25.43 -11.54 -10.61
C GLY A 38 -26.58 -10.54 -10.56
N SER A 39 -26.28 -9.25 -10.34
CA SER A 39 -27.28 -8.19 -10.35
C SER A 39 -27.94 -8.06 -11.73
N ILE A 40 -27.15 -8.04 -12.82
CA ILE A 40 -27.67 -7.99 -14.19
C ILE A 40 -28.60 -9.18 -14.46
N LEU A 41 -28.22 -10.39 -14.03
CA LEU A 41 -29.02 -11.58 -14.22
C LEU A 41 -30.36 -11.51 -13.46
N VAL A 42 -30.33 -11.11 -12.18
CA VAL A 42 -31.54 -10.98 -11.36
C VAL A 42 -32.48 -9.91 -11.92
N PHE A 43 -31.97 -8.72 -12.21
CA PHE A 43 -32.78 -7.64 -12.79
C PHE A 43 -33.30 -8.00 -14.18
N GLY A 44 -32.51 -8.70 -15.00
CA GLY A 44 -32.95 -9.20 -16.30
C GLY A 44 -34.11 -10.19 -16.20
N ILE A 45 -34.04 -11.14 -15.26
CA ILE A 45 -35.13 -12.10 -15.00
C ILE A 45 -36.39 -11.35 -14.53
N LEU A 46 -36.26 -10.43 -13.58
CA LEU A 46 -37.39 -9.65 -13.07
C LEU A 46 -38.03 -8.78 -14.18
N ALA A 47 -37.21 -8.10 -14.97
CA ALA A 47 -37.68 -7.28 -16.10
C ALA A 47 -38.44 -8.12 -17.12
N HIS A 48 -37.92 -9.28 -17.49
CA HIS A 48 -38.58 -10.21 -18.41
C HIS A 48 -39.91 -10.73 -17.83
N ARG A 49 -39.94 -11.09 -16.54
CA ARG A 49 -41.18 -11.51 -15.87
C ARG A 49 -42.23 -10.42 -15.87
N ILE A 50 -41.85 -9.19 -15.54
CA ILE A 50 -42.77 -8.03 -15.55
C ILE A 50 -43.29 -7.76 -16.95
N HIS A 51 -42.43 -7.84 -17.97
CA HIS A 51 -42.84 -7.62 -19.36
C HIS A 51 -43.84 -8.65 -19.85
N VAL A 52 -43.56 -9.95 -19.63
CA VAL A 52 -44.49 -11.03 -20.01
C VAL A 52 -45.84 -10.85 -19.30
N SER A 53 -45.84 -10.47 -18.02
CA SER A 53 -47.06 -10.17 -17.28
C SER A 53 -47.82 -8.96 -17.84
N ALA A 54 -47.12 -7.88 -18.20
CA ALA A 54 -47.73 -6.67 -18.76
C ALA A 54 -48.39 -6.94 -20.12
N VAL A 55 -47.73 -7.74 -20.97
CA VAL A 55 -48.30 -8.19 -22.25
C VAL A 55 -49.53 -9.07 -22.02
N ALA A 56 -49.48 -10.00 -21.06
CA ALA A 56 -50.60 -10.88 -20.75
C ALA A 56 -51.83 -10.14 -20.20
N THR A 57 -51.65 -9.05 -19.47
CA THR A 57 -52.75 -8.23 -18.93
C THR A 57 -53.20 -7.11 -19.88
N GLY A 58 -52.56 -6.94 -21.03
CA GLY A 58 -52.83 -5.84 -21.96
C GLY A 58 -52.48 -4.47 -21.39
N ALA A 59 -51.56 -4.40 -20.42
CA ALA A 59 -51.14 -3.15 -19.82
C ALA A 59 -50.20 -2.38 -20.76
N ASP A 60 -50.61 -1.17 -21.16
CA ASP A 60 -49.76 -0.26 -21.92
C ASP A 60 -48.56 0.19 -21.08
N GLY A 61 -47.35 0.10 -21.66
CA GLY A 61 -46.10 0.55 -21.03
C GLY A 61 -45.09 -0.55 -20.65
N GLY A 62 -45.39 -1.83 -20.92
CA GLY A 62 -44.47 -2.94 -20.67
C GLY A 62 -43.14 -2.83 -21.42
N GLU A 63 -43.13 -2.22 -22.62
CA GLU A 63 -41.91 -1.96 -23.40
C GLU A 63 -41.09 -0.80 -22.81
N SER A 64 -41.73 0.31 -22.45
CA SER A 64 -41.07 1.44 -21.79
C SER A 64 -40.41 1.02 -20.47
N LEU A 65 -41.08 0.17 -19.70
CA LEU A 65 -40.56 -0.34 -18.44
C LEU A 65 -39.35 -1.27 -18.64
N LEU A 66 -39.32 -2.06 -19.71
CA LEU A 66 -38.14 -2.87 -20.07
C LEU A 66 -36.93 -1.97 -20.36
N TRP A 67 -37.10 -0.95 -21.21
CA TRP A 67 -36.01 -0.03 -21.55
C TRP A 67 -35.49 0.72 -20.34
N LEU A 68 -36.39 1.23 -19.49
CA LEU A 68 -36.01 1.89 -18.23
C LEU A 68 -35.23 0.95 -17.31
N THR A 69 -35.67 -0.31 -17.18
CA THR A 69 -34.99 -1.29 -16.33
C THR A 69 -33.63 -1.69 -16.90
N GLY A 70 -33.51 -1.85 -18.22
CA GLY A 70 -32.25 -2.11 -18.91
C GLY A 70 -31.25 -0.96 -18.73
N LEU A 71 -31.71 0.28 -18.92
CA LEU A 71 -30.89 1.48 -18.70
C LEU A 71 -30.45 1.62 -17.25
N ALA A 72 -31.36 1.41 -16.28
CA ALA A 72 -31.04 1.45 -14.85
C ALA A 72 -30.01 0.38 -14.47
N THR A 73 -30.16 -0.85 -15.01
CA THR A 73 -29.24 -1.96 -14.77
C THR A 73 -27.85 -1.67 -15.32
N LEU A 74 -27.76 -1.14 -16.54
CA LEU A 74 -26.50 -0.72 -17.15
C LEU A 74 -25.85 0.42 -16.34
N GLY A 75 -26.63 1.42 -15.96
CA GLY A 75 -26.16 2.53 -15.12
C GLY A 75 -25.61 2.05 -13.77
N ALA A 76 -26.31 1.14 -13.11
CA ALA A 76 -25.86 0.54 -11.85
C ALA A 76 -24.56 -0.27 -12.02
N ALA A 77 -24.43 -1.05 -13.09
CA ALA A 77 -23.20 -1.79 -13.39
C ALA A 77 -22.00 -0.85 -13.60
N LEU A 78 -22.18 0.25 -14.34
CA LEU A 78 -21.14 1.27 -14.54
C LEU A 78 -20.77 1.96 -13.23
N ALA A 79 -21.77 2.33 -12.41
CA ALA A 79 -21.55 2.95 -11.11
C ALA A 79 -20.77 2.03 -10.16
N LEU A 80 -21.12 0.74 -10.10
CA LEU A 80 -20.41 -0.27 -9.30
C LEU A 80 -18.97 -0.47 -9.81
N GLY A 81 -18.77 -0.54 -11.12
CA GLY A 81 -17.43 -0.66 -11.71
C GLY A 81 -16.54 0.55 -11.38
N LEU A 82 -17.08 1.77 -11.51
CA LEU A 82 -16.38 3.00 -11.15
C LEU A 82 -16.08 3.06 -9.65
N PHE A 83 -17.05 2.69 -8.81
CA PHE A 83 -16.85 2.59 -7.37
C PHE A 83 -15.73 1.62 -7.03
N GLY A 84 -15.73 0.43 -7.63
CA GLY A 84 -14.68 -0.57 -7.48
C GLY A 84 -13.30 -0.03 -7.82
N LEU A 85 -13.16 0.61 -8.98
CA LEU A 85 -11.91 1.24 -9.41
C LEU A 85 -11.44 2.29 -8.40
N LEU A 86 -12.31 3.21 -8.00
CA LEU A 86 -11.97 4.25 -7.02
C LEU A 86 -11.56 3.65 -5.67
N PHE A 87 -12.30 2.65 -5.20
CA PHE A 87 -12.01 1.96 -3.94
C PHE A 87 -10.66 1.27 -3.98
N THR A 88 -10.37 0.51 -5.05
CA THR A 88 -9.08 -0.16 -5.25
C THR A 88 -7.92 0.85 -5.24
N HIS A 89 -8.08 2.03 -5.85
CA HIS A 89 -7.02 3.04 -5.82
C HIS A 89 -6.82 3.71 -4.46
N ARG A 90 -7.91 3.97 -3.73
CA ARG A 90 -7.86 4.71 -2.45
C ARG A 90 -7.51 3.84 -1.25
N VAL A 91 -7.62 2.52 -1.38
CA VAL A 91 -7.34 1.55 -0.31
C VAL A 91 -6.15 0.65 -0.64
N ALA A 92 -6.16 -0.07 -1.78
CA ALA A 92 -5.15 -1.08 -2.07
C ALA A 92 -3.74 -0.51 -2.18
N GLY A 93 -3.61 0.66 -2.83
CA GLY A 93 -2.32 1.34 -2.99
C GLY A 93 -1.64 1.65 -1.65
N PRO A 94 -2.32 2.37 -0.73
CA PRO A 94 -1.83 2.56 0.63
C PRO A 94 -1.51 1.27 1.38
N VAL A 95 -2.37 0.25 1.32
CA VAL A 95 -2.12 -1.05 1.99
C VAL A 95 -0.81 -1.67 1.52
N HIS A 96 -0.56 -1.70 0.21
CA HIS A 96 0.67 -2.25 -0.34
C HIS A 96 1.91 -1.47 0.11
N VAL A 97 1.84 -0.14 0.14
CA VAL A 97 2.97 0.67 0.65
C VAL A 97 3.24 0.35 2.13
N MET A 98 2.20 0.13 2.93
CA MET A 98 2.35 -0.23 4.33
C MET A 98 2.93 -1.64 4.52
N SER A 99 2.56 -2.62 3.68
CA SER A 99 3.15 -3.96 3.74
C SER A 99 4.65 -3.94 3.44
N LEU A 100 5.08 -3.10 2.51
CA LEU A 100 6.50 -2.86 2.23
C LEU A 100 7.25 -2.28 3.44
N TYR A 101 6.64 -1.34 4.17
CA TYR A 101 7.24 -0.81 5.40
C TYR A 101 7.29 -1.85 6.52
N VAL A 102 6.27 -2.69 6.67
CA VAL A 102 6.28 -3.81 7.62
C VAL A 102 7.38 -4.81 7.26
N ALA A 103 7.56 -5.14 5.99
CA ALA A 103 8.64 -6.01 5.53
C ALA A 103 10.03 -5.39 5.78
N ALA A 104 10.16 -4.06 5.63
CA ALA A 104 11.39 -3.36 5.99
C ALA A 104 11.67 -3.43 7.51
N LEU A 105 10.65 -3.22 8.35
CA LEU A 105 10.74 -3.34 9.80
C LEU A 105 11.14 -4.75 10.22
N ALA A 106 10.53 -5.78 9.64
CA ALA A 106 10.85 -7.18 9.89
C ALA A 106 12.30 -7.53 9.51
N ALA A 107 12.85 -6.86 8.49
CA ALA A 107 14.25 -6.96 8.11
C ALA A 107 15.19 -6.07 8.97
N GLY A 108 14.68 -5.43 10.02
CA GLY A 108 15.44 -4.53 10.90
C GLY A 108 15.86 -3.23 10.20
N ARG A 109 15.11 -2.75 9.20
CA ARG A 109 15.41 -1.51 8.46
C ARG A 109 14.38 -0.44 8.77
N TYR A 110 14.84 0.80 8.91
CA TYR A 110 13.99 1.94 9.25
C TYR A 110 13.97 3.01 8.13
N PRO A 111 13.30 2.75 6.99
CA PRO A 111 13.20 3.72 5.90
C PRO A 111 12.43 4.98 6.31
N ARG A 112 12.70 6.09 5.62
CA ARG A 112 11.92 7.33 5.76
C ARG A 112 10.51 7.12 5.21
N LEU A 113 9.52 7.16 6.08
CA LEU A 113 8.11 7.04 5.72
C LEU A 113 7.65 8.28 4.96
N ARG A 114 6.95 8.06 3.84
CA ARG A 114 6.31 9.13 3.07
C ARG A 114 4.83 9.18 3.39
N PRO A 115 4.25 10.36 3.66
CA PRO A 115 2.83 10.48 3.97
C PRO A 115 1.96 10.02 2.79
N LEU A 116 0.80 9.44 3.11
CA LEU A 116 -0.22 9.09 2.13
C LEU A 116 -0.87 10.34 1.51
N ARG A 117 -1.55 10.15 0.37
CA ARG A 117 -2.24 11.25 -0.32
C ARG A 117 -3.44 11.69 0.51
N LYS A 118 -3.81 12.98 0.39
CA LYS A 118 -4.91 13.58 1.14
C LYS A 118 -6.26 12.85 0.98
N LYS A 119 -6.49 12.20 -0.17
CA LYS A 119 -7.73 11.50 -0.50
C LYS A 119 -7.70 10.00 -0.16
N ASP A 120 -6.62 9.47 0.39
CA ASP A 120 -6.53 8.05 0.71
C ASP A 120 -7.31 7.76 2.00
N GLU A 121 -8.11 6.69 2.01
CA GLU A 121 -8.99 6.36 3.14
C GLU A 121 -8.19 5.93 4.38
N LEU A 122 -7.01 5.35 4.17
CA LEU A 122 -6.15 4.83 5.24
C LEU A 122 -5.23 5.89 5.87
N LYS A 123 -5.43 7.18 5.59
CA LYS A 123 -4.56 8.24 6.08
C LYS A 123 -4.42 8.25 7.61
N ARG A 124 -5.53 8.21 8.34
CA ARG A 124 -5.53 8.22 9.82
C ARG A 124 -4.83 6.99 10.41
N PHE A 125 -5.00 5.84 9.77
CA PHE A 125 -4.29 4.61 10.16
C PHE A 125 -2.80 4.74 9.89
N PHE A 126 -2.43 5.27 8.73
CA PHE A 126 -1.04 5.50 8.35
C PHE A 126 -0.31 6.48 9.27
N GLU A 127 -0.99 7.53 9.74
CA GLU A 127 -0.43 8.47 10.72
C GLU A 127 -0.04 7.73 12.02
N ARG A 128 -0.94 6.91 12.57
CA ARG A 128 -0.67 6.08 13.76
C ARG A 128 0.41 5.03 13.50
N PHE A 129 0.37 4.39 12.35
CA PHE A 129 1.39 3.43 11.92
C PHE A 129 2.77 4.09 11.86
N SER A 130 2.85 5.30 11.30
CA SER A 130 4.10 6.04 11.16
C SER A 130 4.66 6.47 12.51
N GLU A 131 3.78 6.88 13.42
CA GLU A 131 4.16 7.17 14.81
C GLU A 131 4.75 5.94 15.50
N ALA A 132 4.09 4.77 15.39
CA ALA A 132 4.59 3.53 15.97
C ALA A 132 5.96 3.14 15.37
N PHE A 133 6.11 3.26 14.05
CA PHE A 133 7.37 2.99 13.36
C PHE A 133 8.50 3.88 13.85
N GLU A 134 8.23 5.18 14.01
CA GLU A 134 9.20 6.16 14.49
C GLU A 134 9.58 5.90 15.95
N ARG A 135 8.63 5.51 16.81
CA ARG A 135 8.93 5.11 18.20
C ARG A 135 9.86 3.91 18.27
N ILE A 136 9.68 2.90 17.41
CA ILE A 136 10.58 1.74 17.37
C ILE A 136 11.97 2.19 16.90
N ARG A 137 12.05 3.03 15.86
CA ARG A 137 13.32 3.57 15.36
C ARG A 137 14.08 4.36 16.43
N GLN A 138 13.37 5.20 17.19
CA GLN A 138 13.94 5.98 18.29
C GLN A 138 14.48 5.07 19.40
N ARG A 139 13.70 4.06 19.81
CA ARG A 139 14.15 3.09 20.81
C ARG A 139 15.41 2.36 20.38
N GLU A 140 15.51 1.94 19.12
CA GLU A 140 16.72 1.29 18.61
C GLU A 140 17.94 2.22 18.63
N ALA A 141 17.75 3.51 18.34
CA ALA A 141 18.81 4.51 18.42
C ALA A 141 19.27 4.74 19.88
N GLU A 142 18.34 4.82 20.82
CA GLU A 142 18.63 4.92 22.25
C GLU A 142 19.39 3.69 22.77
N GLU A 143 18.96 2.49 22.38
CA GLU A 143 19.64 1.24 22.73
C GLU A 143 21.05 1.17 22.15
N ALA A 144 21.26 1.64 20.91
CA ALA A 144 22.60 1.73 20.31
C ALA A 144 23.51 2.67 21.11
N HIS A 145 23.01 3.85 21.51
CA HIS A 145 23.77 4.80 22.32
C HIS A 145 24.10 4.24 23.72
N ALA A 146 23.15 3.56 24.35
CA ALA A 146 23.39 2.90 25.64
C ALA A 146 24.47 1.81 25.53
N LEU A 147 24.45 1.04 24.43
CA LEU A 147 25.46 0.02 24.15
C LEU A 147 26.85 0.62 23.93
N GLU A 148 26.94 1.72 23.18
CA GLU A 148 28.18 2.48 22.99
C GLU A 148 28.76 2.93 24.34
N SER A 149 27.92 3.53 25.20
CA SER A 149 28.32 3.98 26.55
C SER A 149 28.81 2.82 27.43
N ALA A 150 28.12 1.68 27.41
CA ALA A 150 28.50 0.50 28.17
C ALA A 150 29.83 -0.09 27.68
N MET A 151 30.04 -0.14 26.35
CA MET A 151 31.29 -0.61 25.77
C MET A 151 32.47 0.28 26.16
N GLU A 152 32.33 1.61 26.13
CA GLU A 152 33.39 2.54 26.56
C GLU A 152 33.80 2.30 28.02
N ALA A 153 32.83 2.09 28.93
CA ALA A 153 33.12 1.78 30.32
C ALA A 153 33.85 0.43 30.49
N LEU A 154 33.52 -0.57 29.66
CA LEU A 154 34.09 -1.91 29.73
C LEU A 154 35.48 -2.01 29.07
N LYS A 155 35.85 -1.14 28.13
CA LYS A 155 37.15 -1.16 27.43
C LYS A 155 38.35 -1.17 28.38
N GLY A 156 38.28 -0.41 29.47
CA GLY A 156 39.38 -0.32 30.45
C GLY A 156 39.49 -1.54 31.38
N VAL A 157 38.41 -2.32 31.53
CA VAL A 157 38.33 -3.46 32.46
C VAL A 157 38.53 -4.80 31.73
N ALA A 158 38.23 -4.85 30.43
CA ALA A 158 38.35 -6.04 29.58
C ALA A 158 39.82 -6.40 29.25
N THR A 159 40.52 -6.93 30.26
CA THR A 159 41.94 -7.29 30.18
C THR A 159 42.16 -8.74 29.72
N THR A 160 41.21 -9.63 29.97
CA THR A 160 41.29 -11.04 29.57
C THR A 160 40.94 -11.26 28.09
N PRO A 161 41.46 -12.32 27.44
CA PRO A 161 41.08 -12.66 26.06
C PRO A 161 39.56 -12.82 25.87
N GLU A 162 38.88 -13.43 26.84
CA GLU A 162 37.43 -13.67 26.79
C GLU A 162 36.64 -12.36 26.85
N SER A 163 37.05 -11.42 27.71
CA SER A 163 36.39 -10.12 27.84
C SER A 163 36.59 -9.23 26.60
N ARG A 164 37.73 -9.35 25.93
CA ARG A 164 37.97 -8.70 24.63
C ARG A 164 37.09 -9.26 23.53
N ALA A 165 36.93 -10.58 23.45
CA ALA A 165 36.02 -11.23 22.49
C ALA A 165 34.54 -10.84 22.73
N ALA A 166 34.13 -10.71 23.99
CA ALA A 166 32.81 -10.22 24.35
C ALA A 166 32.60 -8.77 23.87
N LEU A 167 33.58 -7.88 24.07
CA LEU A 167 33.53 -6.50 23.59
C LEU A 167 33.43 -6.41 22.06
N GLU A 168 34.14 -7.27 21.33
CA GLU A 168 34.05 -7.33 19.87
C GLU A 168 32.64 -7.73 19.41
N THR A 169 32.03 -8.70 20.10
CA THR A 169 30.63 -9.11 19.86
C THR A 169 29.65 -7.96 20.11
N LEU A 170 29.83 -7.20 21.20
CA LEU A 170 29.01 -6.02 21.49
C LEU A 170 29.22 -4.91 20.44
N ASN A 171 30.45 -4.72 19.96
CA ASN A 171 30.75 -3.77 18.89
C ASN A 171 30.05 -4.14 17.58
N ALA A 172 30.04 -5.43 17.23
CA ALA A 172 29.31 -5.92 16.06
C ALA A 172 27.80 -5.67 16.19
N LEU A 173 27.23 -5.89 17.39
CA LEU A 173 25.82 -5.61 17.67
C LEU A 173 25.49 -4.11 17.58
N HIS A 174 26.32 -3.25 18.18
CA HIS A 174 26.19 -1.79 18.10
C HIS A 174 26.23 -1.31 16.65
N THR A 175 27.24 -1.77 15.89
CA THR A 175 27.39 -1.43 14.48
C THR A 175 26.16 -1.81 13.67
N ARG A 176 25.59 -3.00 13.90
CA ARG A 176 24.37 -3.45 13.23
C ARG A 176 23.15 -2.57 13.57
N LYS A 177 22.92 -2.26 14.85
CA LYS A 177 21.81 -1.39 15.28
C LYS A 177 21.95 0.02 14.69
N ARG A 178 23.16 0.57 14.69
CA ARG A 178 23.43 1.92 14.17
C ARG A 178 23.27 2.00 12.66
N GLN A 179 23.79 1.03 11.91
CA GLN A 179 23.62 0.95 10.46
C GLN A 179 22.13 0.87 10.06
N ALA A 180 21.31 0.14 10.82
CA ALA A 180 19.87 0.03 10.57
C ALA A 180 19.13 1.37 10.71
N VAL A 181 19.55 2.21 11.65
CA VAL A 181 18.96 3.53 11.92
C VAL A 181 19.49 4.62 10.98
N ASP A 182 20.81 4.62 10.74
CA ASP A 182 21.52 5.71 10.05
C ASP A 182 21.51 5.59 8.52
N ASN A 183 21.35 4.37 7.99
CA ASN A 183 21.15 4.15 6.56
C ASN A 183 19.68 3.84 6.28
N PRO A 184 18.80 4.87 6.20
CA PRO A 184 17.49 4.68 5.63
C PRO A 184 17.71 4.38 4.16
N THR A 185 17.89 3.10 3.82
CA THR A 185 18.02 2.68 2.43
C THR A 185 16.77 3.19 1.74
N GLY A 186 16.94 4.21 0.88
CA GLY A 186 15.98 4.56 -0.17
C GLY A 186 15.94 3.46 -1.23
N GLY A 187 16.11 2.20 -0.82
CA GLY A 187 16.11 1.04 -1.66
C GLY A 187 14.72 0.98 -2.24
N THR A 188 14.65 1.22 -3.55
CA THR A 188 13.63 0.66 -4.43
C THR A 188 13.16 -0.65 -3.81
N PHE A 189 11.97 -0.63 -3.22
CA PHE A 189 11.27 -1.84 -2.84
C PHE A 189 11.13 -2.65 -4.12
N LYS A 190 12.07 -3.56 -4.37
CA LYS A 190 11.87 -4.60 -5.37
C LYS A 190 10.75 -5.42 -4.76
N SER A 191 9.55 -5.24 -5.33
CA SER A 191 8.42 -6.13 -5.11
C SER A 191 8.96 -7.54 -5.25
N VAL A 192 9.04 -8.23 -4.12
CA VAL A 192 9.11 -9.68 -4.12
C VAL A 192 7.70 -10.08 -4.49
N ALA A 193 7.60 -10.67 -5.68
CA ALA A 193 6.37 -11.15 -6.29
C ALA A 193 5.70 -12.21 -5.42
#